data_AF-A0A2T1NNK1-F1
#
_entry.id   AF-A0A2T1NNK1-F1
#
_cell.length_a   1.000
_cell.length_b   1.000
_cell.length_c   1.000
_cell.angle_alpha   90.00
_cell.angle_beta   90.00
_cell.angle_gamma   90.00
#
_symmetry.space_group_name_H-M   'P 1'
#
loop_
_entity.id
_entity.type
_entity.pdbx_description
1 polymer ?
#
loop_
_entity_poly.entity_id
_entity_poly.type
_entity_poly.pdbx_seq_one_letter_code
_entity_poly.pdbx_strand_id
1 'polypeptide(L)'
;MRQTITKSDKNLRILNKLIVNGFYNGYIGTEKFELMRNRFPNNHRLIGIVNETDNYDLKFDFKSPMNILAKILLGLGILISIISLIKGIWILPIVFVVFGLIMFADFKLKEKKEINILTDKLLEFHKTEYD
;
A
#
# COMPACT_ATOMS: atom_id res chain seq x y z
N MET A 1 12.53 2.44 8.70
CA MET A 1 13.18 2.30 7.38
C MET A 1 12.12 1.86 6.38
N ARG A 2 12.08 2.46 5.18
CA ARG A 2 11.26 1.93 4.09
C ARG A 2 11.93 0.66 3.59
N GLN A 3 11.17 -0.42 3.43
CA GLN A 3 11.71 -1.63 2.83
C GLN A 3 11.92 -1.39 1.34
N THR A 4 13.06 -1.87 0.83
CA THR A 4 13.44 -1.76 -0.57
C THR A 4 13.71 -3.15 -1.15
N ILE A 5 13.45 -3.31 -2.45
CA ILE A 5 13.85 -4.50 -3.21
C ILE A 5 14.91 -4.07 -4.20
N THR A 6 16.05 -4.75 -4.22
CA THR A 6 17.08 -4.48 -5.21
C THR A 6 16.57 -4.76 -6.62
N LYS A 7 16.72 -3.82 -7.54
CA LYS A 7 16.38 -4.06 -8.93
C LYS A 7 17.45 -4.96 -9.55
N SER A 8 17.04 -6.15 -9.94
CA SER A 8 17.89 -7.11 -10.62
C SER A 8 17.03 -7.97 -11.53
N ASP A 9 17.62 -8.53 -12.58
CA ASP A 9 16.91 -9.45 -13.48
C ASP A 9 16.32 -10.65 -12.73
N LYS A 10 17.02 -11.11 -11.68
CA LYS A 10 16.53 -12.18 -10.79
C LYS A 10 15.25 -11.76 -10.07
N ASN A 11 15.26 -10.60 -9.41
CA ASN A 11 14.09 -10.12 -8.67
C ASN A 11 12.93 -9.79 -9.60
N LEU A 12 13.19 -9.25 -10.80
CA LEU A 12 12.18 -9.03 -11.82
C LEU A 12 11.52 -10.33 -12.29
N ARG A 13 12.29 -11.40 -12.48
CA ARG A 13 11.75 -12.72 -12.84
C ARG A 13 10.88 -13.28 -11.72
N ILE A 14 11.32 -13.19 -10.46
CA ILE A 14 10.53 -13.66 -9.31
C ILE A 14 9.23 -12.85 -9.19
N LEU A 15 9.29 -11.51 -9.32
CA LEU A 15 8.09 -10.67 -9.30
C LEU A 15 7.10 -11.09 -10.40
N ASN A 16 7.58 -11.40 -11.61
CA ASN A 16 6.72 -11.91 -12.69
C ASN A 16 6.11 -13.27 -12.33
N LYS A 17 6.88 -14.18 -11.71
CA LYS A 17 6.34 -15.46 -11.24
C LYS A 17 5.27 -15.31 -10.18
N LEU A 18 5.38 -14.32 -9.29
CA LEU A 18 4.32 -14.04 -8.31
C LEU A 18 2.99 -13.70 -8.99
N ILE A 19 3.03 -13.07 -10.17
CA ILE A 19 1.85 -12.79 -10.99
C ILE A 19 1.38 -14.05 -11.72
N VAL A 20 2.29 -14.74 -12.43
CA VAL A 20 1.96 -15.93 -13.24
C VAL A 20 1.38 -17.06 -12.38
N ASN A 21 1.91 -17.25 -11.16
CA ASN A 21 1.44 -18.25 -10.21
C ASN A 21 0.17 -17.81 -9.45
N GLY A 22 -0.40 -16.65 -9.76
CA GLY A 22 -1.68 -16.19 -9.23
C GLY A 22 -1.65 -15.68 -7.78
N PHE A 23 -0.48 -15.49 -7.17
CA PHE A 23 -0.37 -14.88 -5.83
C PHE A 23 -0.78 -13.40 -5.84
N TYR A 24 -0.41 -12.71 -6.92
CA TYR A 24 -0.72 -11.30 -7.14
C TYR A 24 -1.28 -11.09 -8.55
N ASN A 25 -2.09 -10.05 -8.70
CA ASN A 25 -2.47 -9.46 -9.97
C ASN A 25 -1.77 -8.11 -10.11
N GLY A 26 -1.49 -7.66 -11.32
CA GLY A 26 -0.87 -6.34 -11.53
C GLY A 26 0.07 -6.31 -12.72
N TYR A 27 1.03 -5.39 -12.68
CA TYR A 27 2.01 -5.21 -13.75
C TYR A 27 3.39 -4.88 -13.18
N ILE A 28 4.42 -5.24 -13.94
CA ILE A 28 5.82 -4.92 -13.64
C ILE A 28 6.38 -4.15 -14.84
N GLY A 29 6.70 -2.88 -14.61
CA GLY A 29 7.40 -2.03 -15.57
C GLY A 29 8.86 -1.81 -15.19
N THR A 30 9.58 -1.09 -16.03
CA THR A 30 11.00 -0.77 -15.85
C THR A 30 11.27 0.11 -14.62
N GLU A 31 10.42 1.11 -14.40
CA GLU A 31 10.58 2.11 -13.33
C GLU A 31 9.60 1.91 -12.15
N LYS A 32 8.53 1.15 -12.39
CA LYS A 32 7.47 0.95 -11.41
C LYS A 32 6.82 -0.42 -11.59
N PHE A 33 6.50 -1.08 -10.48
CA PHE A 33 5.55 -2.19 -10.48
C PHE A 33 4.36 -1.88 -9.58
N GLU A 34 3.23 -2.51 -9.85
CA GLU A 34 2.02 -2.44 -9.05
C GLU A 34 1.47 -3.85 -8.88
N LEU A 35 1.34 -4.30 -7.62
CA LEU A 35 0.89 -5.63 -7.25
C LEU A 35 -0.32 -5.54 -6.33
N MET A 36 -1.29 -6.40 -6.58
CA MET A 36 -2.51 -6.55 -5.81
C MET A 36 -2.64 -8.01 -5.44
N ARG A 37 -2.61 -8.33 -4.15
CA ARG A 37 -2.79 -9.71 -3.71
C ARG A 37 -4.12 -10.26 -4.20
N ASN A 38 -4.10 -11.47 -4.75
CA ASN A 38 -5.28 -12.13 -5.32
C ASN A 38 -6.14 -12.77 -4.21
N ARG A 39 -6.68 -11.95 -3.31
CA ARG A 39 -7.54 -12.38 -2.21
C ARG A 39 -8.66 -11.36 -2.01
N PHE A 40 -9.91 -11.80 -2.05
CA PHE A 40 -11.05 -10.92 -1.79
C PHE A 40 -11.37 -10.85 -0.28
N PRO A 41 -11.74 -9.68 0.26
CA PRO A 41 -11.69 -8.34 -0.35
C PRO A 41 -10.28 -7.73 -0.28
N ASN A 42 -9.78 -7.20 -1.39
CA ASN A 42 -8.53 -6.44 -1.41
C ASN A 42 -8.73 -5.07 -2.08
N ASN A 43 -8.73 -4.04 -1.24
CA ASN A 43 -8.84 -2.64 -1.65
C ASN A 43 -7.48 -1.93 -1.66
N HIS A 44 -6.38 -2.68 -1.57
CA HIS A 44 -5.04 -2.14 -1.47
C HIS A 44 -4.17 -2.63 -2.62
N ARG A 45 -3.12 -1.85 -2.87
CA ARG A 45 -2.08 -2.14 -3.85
C ARG A 45 -0.73 -1.87 -3.22
N LEU A 46 0.22 -2.70 -3.59
CA LEU A 46 1.62 -2.49 -3.32
C LEU A 46 2.27 -1.92 -4.58
N ILE A 47 3.02 -0.85 -4.44
CA ILE A 47 3.71 -0.17 -5.52
C ILE A 47 5.20 -0.18 -5.21
N GLY A 48 6.02 -0.66 -6.14
CA GLY A 48 7.46 -0.42 -6.11
C GLY A 48 7.80 0.69 -7.09
N ILE A 49 8.53 1.73 -6.66
CA ILE A 49 9.03 2.80 -7.53
C ILE A 49 10.55 2.81 -7.43
N VAL A 50 11.24 2.83 -8.57
CA VAL A 50 12.70 2.94 -8.58
C VAL A 50 13.14 4.25 -7.93
N ASN A 51 14.07 4.17 -7.00
CA ASN A 51 14.69 5.30 -6.31
C ASN A 51 16.05 5.66 -6.93
N GLU A 52 16.71 6.68 -6.39
CA GLU A 52 18.03 7.17 -6.89
C GLU A 52 19.16 6.11 -6.80
N THR A 53 18.98 5.09 -5.96
CA THR A 53 19.92 3.97 -5.80
C THR A 53 19.59 2.77 -6.69
N ASP A 54 18.72 2.96 -7.69
CA ASP A 54 18.16 1.94 -8.58
C ASP A 54 17.48 0.77 -7.84
N ASN A 55 16.96 1.02 -6.63
CA ASN A 55 16.21 0.05 -5.86
C ASN A 55 14.71 0.39 -5.88
N TYR A 56 13.84 -0.61 -5.78
CA TYR A 56 12.40 -0.37 -5.65
C TYR A 56 12.04 0.02 -4.22
N ASP A 57 11.62 1.27 -4.04
CA ASP A 57 10.96 1.75 -2.82
C ASP A 57 9.53 1.21 -2.76
N LEU A 58 9.23 0.43 -1.71
CA LEU A 58 7.90 -0.13 -1.51
C LEU A 58 6.96 0.90 -0.88
N LYS A 59 5.79 1.07 -1.50
CA LYS A 59 4.67 1.88 -1.03
C LYS A 59 3.41 1.03 -0.99
N PHE A 60 2.61 1.23 0.05
CA PHE A 60 1.28 0.65 0.15
C PHE A 60 0.24 1.76 -0.01
N ASP A 61 -0.79 1.53 -0.82
CA ASP A 61 -1.81 2.53 -1.12
C ASP A 61 -3.17 1.86 -1.35
N PHE A 62 -4.25 2.64 -1.24
CA PHE A 62 -5.56 2.18 -1.65
C PHE A 62 -5.65 2.08 -3.18
N LYS A 63 -6.39 1.08 -3.63
CA LYS A 63 -6.78 0.96 -5.04
C LYS A 63 -7.74 2.10 -5.40
N SER A 64 -7.69 2.58 -6.64
CA SER A 64 -8.80 3.37 -7.19
C SER A 64 -10.05 2.47 -7.30
N PRO A 65 -11.26 2.94 -6.92
CA PRO A 65 -11.64 4.32 -6.58
C PRO A 65 -11.49 4.69 -5.09
N MET A 66 -11.17 3.74 -4.21
CA MET A 66 -11.11 3.95 -2.76
C MET A 66 -10.13 5.06 -2.35
N ASN A 67 -8.99 5.19 -3.04
CA ASN A 67 -8.04 6.29 -2.80
C ASN A 67 -8.67 7.68 -3.06
N ILE A 68 -9.44 7.80 -4.15
CA ILE A 68 -10.14 9.05 -4.50
C ILE A 68 -11.20 9.35 -3.44
N LEU A 69 -11.99 8.32 -3.07
CA LEU A 69 -13.02 8.45 -2.06
C LEU A 69 -12.45 8.88 -0.70
N ALA A 70 -11.33 8.28 -0.26
CA ALA A 70 -10.66 8.63 0.99
C ALA A 70 -10.22 10.10 1.01
N LYS A 71 -9.66 10.61 -0.09
CA LYS A 71 -9.27 12.03 -0.22
C LYS A 71 -10.46 12.97 -0.15
N ILE A 72 -11.56 12.63 -0.84
CA ILE A 72 -12.80 13.42 -0.82
C ILE A 72 -13.39 13.45 0.59
N LEU A 73 -13.52 12.29 1.24
CA LEU A 73 -14.04 12.19 2.61
C LEU A 73 -13.19 12.97 3.61
N LEU A 74 -11.87 12.93 3.46
CA LEU A 74 -10.96 13.70 4.30
C LEU A 74 -11.17 15.22 4.11
N GLY A 75 -11.30 15.68 2.85
CA GLY A 75 -11.61 17.09 2.56
C GLY A 75 -12.94 17.54 3.15
N LEU A 76 -14.00 16.75 2.99
CA LEU A 76 -15.32 17.02 3.57
C LEU A 76 -15.29 17.00 5.10
N GLY A 77 -14.59 16.04 5.70
CA GLY A 77 -14.45 15.92 7.15
C GLY A 77 -13.76 17.12 7.78
N ILE A 78 -12.72 17.66 7.12
CA ILE A 78 -12.06 18.90 7.54
C ILE A 78 -13.03 20.09 7.47
N LEU A 79 -13.77 20.23 6.36
CA LEU A 79 -14.73 21.33 6.20
C LEU A 79 -15.82 21.30 7.28
N ILE A 80 -16.42 20.12 7.53
CA ILE A 80 -17.43 19.92 8.58
C ILE A 80 -16.82 20.23 9.96
N SER A 81 -15.58 19.81 10.21
CA SER A 81 -14.88 20.08 11.47
C SER A 81 -14.72 21.58 11.72
N ILE A 82 -14.33 22.36 10.69
CA ILE A 82 -14.20 23.83 10.80
C ILE A 82 -15.55 24.48 11.11
N ILE A 83 -16.60 24.13 10.37
CA ILE A 83 -17.95 24.68 10.58
C ILE A 83 -18.45 24.34 11.99
N SER A 84 -18.19 23.12 12.46
CA SER A 84 -18.56 22.66 13.78
C SER A 84 -17.86 23.46 14.89
N LEU A 85 -16.56 23.73 14.73
CA LEU A 85 -15.78 24.54 15.67
C LEU A 85 -16.31 25.97 15.77
N ILE A 86 -16.69 26.60 14.64
CA ILE A 86 -17.30 27.94 14.62
C ILE A 86 -18.61 27.96 15.43
N LYS A 87 -19.39 26.88 15.37
CA LYS A 87 -20.64 26.72 16.14
C LYS A 87 -20.42 26.32 17.60
N GLY A 88 -19.18 26.20 18.07
CA GLY A 88 -18.84 25.75 19.42
C GLY A 88 -19.08 24.26 19.66
N ILE A 89 -19.30 23.47 18.61
CA ILE A 89 -19.51 22.02 18.69
C ILE A 89 -18.16 21.33 18.51
N TRP A 90 -17.56 20.89 19.61
CA TRP A 90 -16.23 20.26 19.62
C TRP A 90 -16.27 18.74 19.41
N ILE A 91 -17.44 18.11 19.56
CA ILE A 91 -17.54 16.64 19.49
C ILE A 91 -17.23 16.10 18.09
N LEU A 92 -17.66 16.77 17.03
CA LEU A 92 -17.44 16.35 15.64
C LEU A 92 -15.94 16.31 15.25
N PRO A 93 -15.13 17.36 15.48
CA PRO A 93 -13.70 17.29 15.20
C PRO A 93 -12.98 16.23 16.05
N ILE A 94 -13.38 16.04 17.32
CA ILE A 94 -12.80 14.99 18.17
C ILE A 94 -13.07 13.60 17.57
N VAL A 95 -14.33 13.31 17.23
CA VAL A 95 -14.71 12.03 16.61
C VAL A 95 -13.97 11.83 15.28
N PHE A 96 -13.86 12.87 14.46
CA PHE A 96 -13.14 12.81 13.20
C PHE A 96 -11.66 12.47 13.38
N VAL A 97 -10.99 13.09 14.35
CA VAL A 97 -9.58 12.80 14.67
C VAL A 97 -9.41 11.38 15.19
N VAL A 98 -10.24 10.93 16.14
CA VAL A 98 -10.17 9.58 16.70
C VAL A 98 -10.38 8.53 15.61
N PHE A 99 -11.39 8.71 14.76
CA PHE A 99 -11.66 7.80 13.64
C PHE A 99 -10.50 7.78 12.64
N GLY A 100 -9.94 8.95 12.31
CA GLY A 100 -8.77 9.06 11.44
C GLY A 100 -7.55 8.30 11.98
N LEU A 101 -7.29 8.36 13.29
CA LEU A 101 -6.21 7.62 13.93
C LEU A 101 -6.41 6.10 13.87
N ILE A 102 -7.63 5.62 14.12
CA ILE A 102 -7.96 4.19 14.03
C ILE A 102 -7.74 3.68 12.59
N MET A 103 -8.26 4.41 11.60
CA MET A 103 -8.08 4.06 10.19
C MET A 103 -6.60 4.08 9.78
N PHE A 104 -5.84 5.07 10.25
CA PHE A 104 -4.41 5.15 9.99
C PHE A 104 -3.63 3.98 10.60
N ALA A 105 -3.95 3.59 11.83
CA ALA A 105 -3.33 2.46 12.49
C ALA A 105 -3.63 1.14 11.76
N ASP A 106 -4.89 0.90 11.39
CA ASP A 106 -5.29 -0.29 10.60
C ASP A 106 -4.57 -0.33 9.24
N PHE A 107 -4.47 0.80 8.56
CA PHE A 107 -3.73 0.92 7.31
C PHE A 107 -2.25 0.55 7.50
N LYS A 108 -1.59 1.07 8.54
CA LYS A 108 -0.18 0.76 8.84
C LYS A 108 0.04 -0.71 9.18
N LEU A 109 -0.89 -1.33 9.89
CA LEU A 109 -0.83 -2.77 10.17
C LEU A 109 -0.95 -3.60 8.89
N LYS A 110 -1.87 -3.23 8.00
CA LYS A 110 -2.06 -3.89 6.70
C LYS A 110 -0.86 -3.70 5.78
N GLU A 111 -0.30 -2.49 5.72
CA GLU A 111 0.93 -2.18 4.98
C GLU A 111 2.06 -3.12 5.42
N LYS A 112 2.35 -3.17 6.73
CA LYS A 112 3.42 -4.02 7.28
C LYS A 112 3.20 -5.49 6.95
N LYS A 113 1.95 -5.96 7.07
CA LYS A 113 1.59 -7.35 6.79
C LYS A 113 1.81 -7.72 5.32
N GLU A 114 1.34 -6.89 4.40
CA GLU A 114 1.45 -7.18 2.96
C GLU A 114 2.90 -7.06 2.46
N ILE A 115 3.67 -6.10 2.99
CA ILE A 115 5.11 -6.01 2.72
C ILE A 115 5.84 -7.28 3.20
N ASN A 116 5.58 -7.73 4.43
CA ASN A 116 6.21 -8.94 4.95
C ASN A 116 5.87 -10.17 4.09
N ILE A 117 4.60 -10.34 3.71
CA ILE A 117 4.16 -11.47 2.89
C ILE A 117 4.85 -11.46 1.52
N LEU A 118 5.00 -10.28 0.90
CA LEU A 118 5.71 -10.14 -0.36
C LEU A 118 7.19 -10.54 -0.19
N THR A 119 7.86 -9.98 0.82
CA THR A 119 9.28 -10.25 1.08
C THR A 119 9.52 -11.73 1.40
N ASP A 120 8.66 -12.35 2.20
CA ASP A 120 8.72 -13.79 2.52
C ASP A 120 8.59 -14.63 1.25
N LYS A 121 7.62 -14.30 0.38
CA LYS A 121 7.42 -15.00 -0.89
C LYS A 121 8.57 -14.79 -1.87
N LEU A 122 9.12 -13.57 -1.96
CA LEU A 122 10.30 -13.30 -2.77
C LEU A 122 11.49 -14.16 -2.32
N LEU A 123 11.71 -14.27 -1.01
CA LEU A 123 12.78 -15.07 -0.43
C LEU A 123 12.58 -16.58 -0.64
N GLU A 124 11.34 -17.06 -0.52
CA GLU A 124 10.97 -18.46 -0.82
C GLU A 124 11.29 -18.82 -2.28
N PHE A 125 10.88 -17.99 -3.24
CA PHE A 125 11.21 -18.21 -4.64
C PHE A 125 12.71 -18.09 -4.91
N HIS A 126 13.40 -17.16 -4.24
CA HIS A 126 14.83 -17.01 -4.41
C HIS A 126 15.60 -18.27 -3.99
N LYS A 127 15.24 -18.88 -2.85
CA LYS A 127 15.81 -20.15 -2.39
C LYS A 127 15.46 -21.33 -3.28
N THR A 128 14.27 -21.33 -3.89
CA THR A 128 13.82 -22.45 -4.72
C THR A 128 14.50 -22.47 -6.10
N GLU A 129 14.91 -21.30 -6.62
CA GLU A 129 15.44 -21.17 -7.99
C GLU A 129 16.96 -21.04 -8.09
N TYR A 130 17.63 -20.62 -7.01
CA TYR A 130 19.03 -20.20 -7.07
C TYR A 130 19.91 -20.80 -5.98
N ASP A 131 19.33 -21.57 -5.04
CA ASP A 131 20.04 -22.51 -4.15
C ASP A 131 19.74 -23.94 -4.60
#